data_AF-A0A1I9G4J9-F1
#
_entry.id   AF-A0A1I9G4J9-F1
#
_cell.length_a   1.000
_cell.length_b   1.000
_cell.length_c   1.000
_cell.angle_alpha   90.00
_cell.angle_beta   90.00
_cell.angle_gamma   90.00
#
_symmetry.space_group_name_H-M   'P 1'
#
loop_
_entity.id
_entity.type
_entity.pdbx_description
1 polymer ?
#
loop_
_entity_poly.entity_id
_entity_poly.type
_entity_poly.pdbx_seq_one_letter_code
_entity_poly.pdbx_strand_id
1 'polypeptide(L)'
;MTNTQPEEESKSSILDDLPKKVLDESYYHGFLPREDLPCLLEQVGDFIIRITQLKPRDPCELILSLRVSDQNSPSAIRHVVIHRLKGKDGKIEWLTNQENRFNSLKELIDAYVSSKKPINPEIKTSQLIRPIARQSWEFLHENIILKDMLGEGQFGEVRAGKNN
;
A
#
# COMPACT_ATOMS: atom_id res chain seq x y z
N MET A 1 6.23 -7.83 -45.59
CA MET A 1 5.37 -6.85 -44.90
C MET A 1 5.55 -7.08 -43.42
N THR A 2 6.41 -6.26 -42.81
CA THR A 2 6.70 -6.26 -41.39
C THR A 2 5.53 -5.61 -40.66
N ASN A 3 4.77 -6.38 -39.89
CA ASN A 3 3.77 -5.82 -38.99
C ASN A 3 4.33 -5.87 -37.58
N THR A 4 5.04 -4.79 -37.22
CA THR A 4 5.53 -4.50 -35.88
C THR A 4 4.32 -4.35 -34.96
N GLN A 5 4.14 -5.27 -34.02
CA GLN A 5 3.22 -5.04 -32.90
C GLN A 5 3.74 -3.83 -32.11
N PRO A 6 2.86 -2.89 -31.69
CA PRO A 6 3.31 -1.76 -30.90
C PRO A 6 3.79 -2.29 -29.55
N GLU A 7 5.06 -2.01 -29.24
CA GLU A 7 5.67 -2.16 -27.94
C GLU A 7 4.72 -1.57 -26.88
N GLU A 8 4.21 -2.40 -25.97
CA GLU A 8 3.55 -1.93 -24.76
C GLU A 8 4.60 -1.17 -23.94
N GLU A 9 4.60 0.15 -24.06
CA GLU A 9 5.30 1.04 -23.15
C GLU A 9 4.83 0.73 -21.72
N SER A 10 5.65 -0.04 -21.00
CA SER A 10 5.61 -0.21 -19.56
C SER A 10 5.73 1.16 -18.89
N LYS A 11 4.61 1.85 -18.72
CA LYS A 11 4.53 3.06 -17.91
C LYS A 11 4.76 2.65 -16.46
N SER A 12 5.96 2.99 -15.96
CA SER A 12 6.43 2.85 -14.57
C SER A 12 5.25 2.92 -13.60
N SER A 13 4.92 1.78 -13.04
CA SER A 13 3.93 1.71 -11.97
C SER A 13 4.54 2.42 -10.75
N ILE A 14 3.71 3.03 -9.89
CA ILE A 14 4.22 3.61 -8.63
C ILE A 14 5.03 2.58 -7.82
N LEU A 15 4.82 1.27 -8.03
CA LEU A 15 5.63 0.20 -7.45
C LEU A 15 7.09 0.27 -7.90
N ASP A 16 7.35 0.49 -9.19
CA ASP A 16 8.71 0.51 -9.75
C ASP A 16 9.51 1.71 -9.22
N ASP A 17 8.81 2.79 -8.86
CA ASP A 17 9.38 4.01 -8.28
C ASP A 17 9.20 4.12 -6.75
N LEU A 18 8.64 3.10 -6.09
CA LEU A 18 8.45 3.11 -4.65
C LEU A 18 9.81 2.84 -3.97
N PRO A 19 10.29 3.72 -3.06
CA PRO A 19 11.58 3.50 -2.44
C PRO A 19 11.61 2.18 -1.68
N LYS A 20 12.69 1.40 -1.81
CA LYS A 20 12.88 0.13 -1.10
C LYS A 20 12.58 0.22 0.41
N LYS A 21 12.94 1.36 1.02
CA LYS A 21 12.64 1.64 2.44
C LYS A 21 11.15 1.54 2.79
N VAL A 22 10.24 1.81 1.85
CA VAL A 22 8.80 1.64 2.05
C VAL A 22 8.41 0.16 1.99
N LEU A 23 8.97 -0.59 1.04
CA LEU A 23 8.71 -2.02 0.88
C LEU A 23 9.20 -2.82 2.10
N ASP A 24 10.30 -2.37 2.71
CA ASP A 24 10.91 -2.98 3.88
C ASP A 24 10.14 -2.68 5.19
N GLU A 25 9.20 -1.72 5.20
CA GLU A 25 8.40 -1.44 6.40
C GLU A 25 7.51 -2.65 6.75
N SER A 26 7.54 -3.05 8.02
CA SER A 26 6.77 -4.20 8.51
C SER A 26 5.26 -4.08 8.28
N TYR A 27 4.74 -2.85 8.27
CA TYR A 27 3.33 -2.50 8.07
C TYR A 27 2.96 -2.21 6.61
N TYR A 28 3.83 -2.52 5.65
CA TYR A 28 3.53 -2.45 4.23
C TYR A 28 3.09 -3.83 3.70
N HIS A 29 1.85 -3.91 3.23
CA HIS A 29 1.17 -5.16 2.82
C HIS A 29 0.94 -5.26 1.30
N GLY A 30 1.57 -4.42 0.48
CA GLY A 30 1.39 -4.48 -0.97
C GLY A 30 -0.09 -4.35 -1.39
N PHE A 31 -0.55 -5.23 -2.29
CA PHE A 31 -1.91 -5.22 -2.85
C PHE A 31 -2.97 -5.89 -1.95
N LEU A 32 -2.82 -5.83 -0.63
CA LEU A 32 -3.79 -6.38 0.30
C LEU A 32 -5.19 -5.78 0.04
N PRO A 33 -6.22 -6.62 -0.20
CA PRO A 33 -7.54 -6.16 -0.59
C PRO A 33 -8.30 -5.59 0.61
N ARG A 34 -9.39 -4.84 0.35
CA ARG A 34 -10.14 -4.15 1.41
C ARG A 34 -10.89 -5.14 2.29
N GLU A 35 -11.28 -6.25 1.69
CA GLU A 35 -12.10 -7.32 2.25
C GLU A 35 -11.36 -8.07 3.38
N ASP A 36 -10.03 -8.09 3.34
CA ASP A 36 -9.19 -8.74 4.34
C ASP A 36 -8.84 -7.83 5.54
N LEU A 37 -9.11 -6.53 5.45
CA LEU A 37 -8.75 -5.59 6.52
C LEU A 37 -9.48 -5.84 7.85
N PRO A 38 -10.77 -6.22 7.89
CA PRO A 38 -11.48 -6.43 9.15
C PRO A 38 -10.90 -7.55 10.03
N CYS A 39 -10.26 -8.57 9.43
CA CYS A 39 -9.62 -9.65 10.20
C CYS A 39 -8.18 -9.32 10.62
N LEU A 40 -7.57 -8.28 10.04
CA LEU A 40 -6.21 -7.85 10.37
C LEU A 40 -6.18 -6.65 11.32
N LEU A 41 -7.10 -5.71 11.16
CA LEU A 41 -7.22 -4.51 12.00
C LEU A 41 -8.28 -4.77 13.07
N GLU A 42 -7.91 -5.34 14.21
CA GLU A 42 -8.87 -5.78 15.22
C GLU A 42 -9.28 -4.67 16.19
N GLN A 43 -8.33 -3.81 16.56
CA GLN A 43 -8.49 -2.81 17.61
C GLN A 43 -8.43 -1.39 17.04
N VAL A 44 -9.12 -0.45 17.69
CA VAL A 44 -9.02 0.98 17.35
C VAL A 44 -7.57 1.43 17.47
N GLY A 45 -7.06 2.03 16.39
CA GLY A 45 -5.67 2.44 16.27
C GLY A 45 -4.75 1.44 15.54
N ASP A 46 -5.26 0.25 15.18
CA ASP A 46 -4.54 -0.69 14.31
C ASP A 46 -4.52 -0.13 12.90
N PHE A 47 -3.34 -0.13 12.29
CA PHE A 47 -3.17 0.38 10.94
C PHE A 47 -2.19 -0.43 10.10
N ILE A 48 -2.37 -0.30 8.80
CA ILE A 48 -1.46 -0.81 7.78
C ILE A 48 -1.33 0.19 6.64
N ILE A 49 -0.31 -0.04 5.81
CA ILE A 49 -0.13 0.61 4.53
C ILE A 49 -0.24 -0.43 3.43
N ARG A 50 -1.02 -0.10 2.40
CA ARG A 50 -1.25 -0.95 1.23
C ARG A 50 -1.28 -0.10 -0.02
N ILE A 51 -1.22 -0.73 -1.17
CA ILE A 51 -1.44 -0.09 -2.47
C ILE A 51 -2.78 -0.53 -3.03
N THR A 52 -3.42 0.37 -3.77
CA THR A 52 -4.65 0.08 -4.50
C THR A 52 -4.48 0.54 -5.93
N GLN A 53 -5.07 -0.21 -6.85
CA GLN A 53 -5.16 0.18 -8.25
C GLN A 53 -6.62 0.02 -8.67
N LEU A 54 -7.28 1.10 -9.09
CA LEU A 54 -8.71 1.06 -9.43
C LEU A 54 -8.94 0.37 -10.78
N LYS A 55 -8.06 0.60 -11.76
CA LYS A 55 -8.10 -0.03 -13.08
C LYS A 55 -6.68 -0.38 -13.53
N PRO A 56 -6.49 -1.36 -14.42
CA PRO A 56 -5.16 -1.80 -14.87
C PRO A 56 -4.24 -0.72 -15.45
N ARG A 57 -4.78 0.46 -15.78
CA ARG A 57 -4.04 1.62 -16.31
C ARG A 57 -4.02 2.82 -15.38
N ASP A 58 -4.73 2.76 -14.26
CA ASP A 58 -4.71 3.83 -13.27
C ASP A 58 -3.40 3.74 -12.47
N PRO A 59 -2.83 4.88 -12.05
CA PRO A 59 -1.71 4.89 -11.11
C PRO A 59 -2.07 4.12 -9.83
N CYS A 60 -1.10 3.38 -9.29
CA CYS A 60 -1.26 2.79 -7.97
C CYS A 60 -1.26 3.91 -6.91
N GLU A 61 -2.18 3.85 -5.96
CA GLU A 61 -2.22 4.78 -4.83
C GLU A 61 -1.76 4.09 -3.56
N LEU A 62 -0.93 4.77 -2.75
CA LEU A 62 -0.54 4.31 -1.44
C LEU A 62 -1.59 4.73 -0.41
N ILE A 63 -2.14 3.78 0.32
CA ILE A 63 -3.27 3.96 1.24
C ILE A 63 -2.86 3.54 2.65
N LEU A 64 -3.04 4.44 3.61
CA LEU A 64 -3.09 4.10 5.03
C LEU A 64 -4.51 3.63 5.37
N SER A 65 -4.65 2.38 5.81
CA SER A 65 -5.93 1.85 6.32
C SER A 65 -5.84 1.72 7.83
N LEU A 66 -6.82 2.28 8.55
CA LEU A 66 -6.80 2.43 10.00
C LEU A 66 -8.17 2.08 10.59
N ARG A 67 -8.20 1.26 11.64
CA ARG A 67 -9.41 1.05 12.42
C ARG A 67 -9.64 2.22 13.39
N VAL A 68 -10.79 2.86 13.26
CA VAL A 68 -11.20 4.04 14.04
C VAL A 68 -12.39 3.78 14.96
N SER A 69 -13.04 2.62 14.83
CA SER A 69 -14.12 2.18 15.71
C SER A 69 -14.06 0.67 15.92
N ASP A 70 -14.51 0.23 17.08
CA ASP A 70 -14.69 -1.18 17.46
C ASP A 70 -15.93 -1.82 16.81
N GLN A 71 -16.92 -1.00 16.42
CA GLN A 71 -18.15 -1.46 15.78
C GLN A 71 -17.85 -2.26 14.51
N ASN A 72 -18.59 -3.34 14.28
CA ASN A 72 -18.49 -4.09 13.04
C ASN A 72 -19.32 -3.41 11.95
N SER A 73 -18.80 -2.32 11.37
CA SER A 73 -19.45 -1.55 10.32
C SER A 73 -18.47 -1.18 9.21
N PRO A 74 -18.95 -0.88 7.98
CA PRO A 74 -18.09 -0.38 6.90
C PRO A 74 -17.35 0.92 7.26
N SER A 75 -17.84 1.65 8.28
CA SER A 75 -17.23 2.89 8.74
C SER A 75 -16.17 2.72 9.81
N ALA A 76 -15.96 1.50 10.30
CA ALA A 76 -15.00 1.21 11.36
C ALA A 76 -13.55 1.31 10.89
N ILE A 77 -13.30 1.13 9.60
CA ILE A 77 -11.99 1.29 8.98
C ILE A 77 -12.03 2.49 8.04
N ARG A 78 -11.03 3.38 8.16
CA ARG A 78 -10.85 4.55 7.30
C ARG A 78 -9.62 4.37 6.44
N HIS A 79 -9.72 4.86 5.21
CA HIS A 79 -8.66 4.83 4.22
C HIS A 79 -8.22 6.25 3.94
N VAL A 80 -6.93 6.53 4.11
CA VAL A 80 -6.32 7.83 3.86
C VAL A 80 -5.28 7.65 2.77
N VAL A 81 -5.38 8.45 1.70
CA VAL A 81 -4.37 8.44 0.64
C VAL A 81 -3.09 9.09 1.17
N ILE A 82 -1.97 8.42 0.98
CA ILE A 82 -0.64 8.98 1.21
C ILE A 82 -0.11 9.45 -0.14
N HIS A 83 0.07 10.76 -0.27
CA HIS A 83 0.64 11.36 -1.47
C HIS A 83 2.16 11.39 -1.37
N ARG A 84 2.81 11.02 -2.48
CA ARG A 84 4.24 11.17 -2.72
C ARG A 84 4.44 12.21 -3.81
N LEU A 85 4.85 13.41 -3.43
CA LEU A 85 5.02 14.53 -4.35
C LEU A 85 6.51 14.76 -4.63
N LYS A 86 6.86 15.00 -5.89
CA LYS A 86 8.22 15.39 -6.28
C LYS A 86 8.27 16.90 -6.48
N GLY A 87 9.01 17.60 -5.63
CA GLY A 87 9.26 19.04 -5.72
C GLY A 87 10.09 19.42 -6.94
N LYS A 88 10.09 20.72 -7.28
CA LYS A 88 10.87 21.26 -8.41
C LYS A 88 12.38 21.10 -8.22
N ASP A 89 12.83 21.04 -6.97
CA ASP A 89 14.21 20.78 -6.55
C ASP A 89 14.57 19.28 -6.56
N GLY A 90 13.64 18.42 -7.00
CA GLY A 90 13.80 16.97 -7.04
C GLY A 90 13.58 16.27 -5.70
N LYS A 91 13.32 17.00 -4.61
CA LYS A 91 13.03 16.38 -3.31
C LYS A 91 11.67 15.69 -3.33
N ILE A 92 11.57 14.61 -2.58
CA ILE A 92 10.32 13.86 -2.43
C ILE A 92 9.71 14.21 -1.08
N GLU A 93 8.46 14.63 -1.09
CA GLU A 93 7.68 14.92 0.10
C GLU A 93 6.52 13.93 0.23
N TRP A 94 6.27 13.51 1.45
CA TRP A 94 5.21 12.58 1.84
C TRP A 94 4.19 13.30 2.70
N LEU A 95 2.91 13.13 2.41
CA LEU A 95 1.83 13.80 3.14
C LEU A 95 0.50 13.05 3.04
N THR A 96 -0.34 13.22 4.06
CA THR A 96 -1.76 12.83 4.05
C THR A 96 -2.69 14.04 3.97
N ASN A 97 -2.18 15.23 4.27
CA ASN A 97 -2.88 16.51 4.13
C ASN A 97 -1.89 17.61 3.75
N GLN A 98 -2.37 18.77 3.28
CA GLN A 98 -1.47 19.81 2.76
C GLN A 98 -0.62 20.52 3.83
N GLU A 99 -0.99 20.38 5.11
CA GLU A 99 -0.38 21.10 6.23
C GLU A 99 0.91 20.44 6.72
N ASN A 100 1.01 19.10 6.62
CA ASN A 100 2.16 18.35 7.14
C ASN A 100 2.89 17.63 6.01
N ARG A 101 4.17 17.94 5.84
CA ARG A 101 5.05 17.35 4.82
C ARG A 101 6.24 16.71 5.50
N PHE A 102 6.62 15.53 5.03
CA PHE A 102 7.69 14.72 5.59
C PHE A 102 8.65 14.27 4.49
N ASN A 103 9.91 14.02 4.82
CA ASN A 103 10.94 13.62 3.85
C ASN A 103 10.91 12.11 3.56
N SER A 104 10.19 11.33 4.38
CA SER A 104 10.00 9.90 4.18
C SER A 104 8.65 9.43 4.71
N LEU A 105 8.21 8.28 4.22
CA LEU A 105 7.01 7.61 4.75
C LEU A 105 7.17 7.29 6.24
N LYS A 106 8.33 6.80 6.65
CA LYS A 106 8.62 6.47 8.04
C LYS A 106 8.49 7.69 8.95
N GLU A 107 9.06 8.82 8.55
CA GLU A 107 8.96 10.08 9.30
C GLU A 107 7.50 10.54 9.46
N LEU A 108 6.69 10.42 8.41
CA LEU A 108 5.25 10.69 8.47
C LEU A 108 4.57 9.81 9.52
N ILE A 109 4.77 8.49 9.45
CA ILE A 109 4.13 7.54 10.36
C ILE A 109 4.60 7.77 11.81
N ASP A 110 5.91 7.88 12.03
CA ASP A 110 6.49 8.11 13.35
C ASP A 110 5.96 9.40 13.99
N ALA A 111 5.79 10.47 13.20
CA ALA A 111 5.24 11.74 13.68
C ALA A 111 3.79 11.59 14.18
N TYR A 112 2.92 10.91 13.44
CA TYR A 112 1.53 10.68 13.86
C TYR A 112 1.42 9.69 15.02
N VAL A 113 2.24 8.62 15.03
CA VAL A 113 2.29 7.65 16.13
C VAL A 113 2.77 8.30 17.43
N SER A 114 3.81 9.14 17.36
CA SER A 114 4.41 9.78 18.53
C SER A 114 3.55 10.92 19.08
N SER A 115 3.00 11.77 18.20
CA SER A 115 2.17 12.91 18.61
C SER A 115 0.76 12.52 19.05
N LYS A 116 0.30 11.30 18.70
CA LYS A 116 -1.08 10.84 18.88
C LYS A 116 -2.11 11.80 18.28
N LYS A 117 -1.73 12.58 17.27
CA LYS A 117 -2.67 13.41 16.52
C LYS A 117 -3.53 12.51 15.64
N PRO A 118 -4.84 12.78 15.50
CA PRO A 118 -5.68 12.09 14.53
C PRO A 118 -5.15 12.33 13.10
N ILE A 119 -5.02 11.27 12.30
CA ILE A 119 -4.63 11.37 10.88
C ILE A 119 -5.74 12.04 10.06
N ASN A 120 -6.99 11.83 10.45
CA ASN A 120 -8.15 12.58 9.99
C ASN A 120 -8.67 13.46 11.14
N PRO A 121 -8.49 14.79 11.09
CA PRO A 121 -8.90 15.70 12.15
C PRO A 121 -10.39 15.65 12.52
N GLU A 122 -11.27 15.26 11.58
CA GLU A 122 -12.71 15.13 11.80
C GLU A 122 -13.07 13.90 12.66
N ILE A 123 -12.17 12.91 12.72
CA ILE A 123 -12.37 11.64 13.43
C ILE A 123 -11.34 11.54 14.55
N LYS A 124 -11.72 11.92 15.77
CA LYS A 124 -10.83 11.94 16.95
C LYS A 124 -10.14 10.60 17.22
N THR A 125 -10.80 9.48 16.93
CA THR A 125 -10.27 8.13 17.13
C THR A 125 -9.32 7.68 16.01
N SER A 126 -9.07 8.50 14.99
CA SER A 126 -8.16 8.19 13.88
C SER A 126 -6.67 8.36 14.24
N GLN A 127 -6.28 7.93 15.42
CA GLN A 127 -4.89 7.99 15.88
C GLN A 127 -4.16 6.72 15.48
N LEU A 128 -2.91 6.86 15.01
CA LEU A 128 -2.06 5.70 14.73
C LEU A 128 -1.48 5.16 16.04
N ILE A 129 -1.77 3.89 16.37
CA ILE A 129 -1.33 3.28 17.63
C ILE A 129 -0.46 2.06 17.38
N ARG A 130 -0.96 1.08 16.62
CA ARG A 130 -0.26 -0.21 16.42
C ARG A 130 -0.10 -0.48 14.92
N PRO A 131 1.13 -0.49 14.41
CA PRO A 131 1.38 -1.01 13.07
C PRO A 131 1.12 -2.52 13.10
N ILE A 132 0.27 -3.01 12.21
CA ILE A 132 0.11 -4.45 12.00
C ILE A 132 1.18 -4.89 11.03
N ALA A 133 1.95 -5.92 11.40
CA ALA A 133 3.02 -6.44 10.56
C ALA A 133 2.44 -7.37 9.47
N ARG A 134 3.19 -7.54 8.37
CA ARG A 134 2.92 -8.57 7.37
C ARG A 134 2.73 -9.94 8.02
N GLN A 135 1.71 -10.65 7.54
CA GLN A 135 1.38 -11.98 8.00
C GLN A 135 2.31 -13.02 7.37
N SER A 136 2.47 -14.17 8.02
CA SER A 136 3.36 -15.24 7.55
C SER A 136 2.97 -15.83 6.18
N TRP A 137 1.72 -15.63 5.75
CA TRP A 137 1.22 -16.06 4.44
C TRP A 137 1.42 -15.00 3.35
N GLU A 138 1.85 -13.78 3.69
CA GLU A 138 2.16 -12.72 2.72
C GLU A 138 3.55 -12.93 2.15
N PHE A 139 3.63 -13.65 1.02
CA PHE A 139 4.89 -13.88 0.32
C PHE A 139 5.32 -12.64 -0.47
N LEU A 140 6.61 -12.30 -0.37
CA LEU A 140 7.21 -11.25 -1.20
C LEU A 140 7.47 -11.80 -2.61
N HIS A 141 7.23 -10.97 -3.63
CA HIS A 141 7.49 -11.31 -5.03
C HIS A 141 8.95 -11.72 -5.27
N GLU A 142 9.90 -11.07 -4.58
CA GLU A 142 11.34 -11.40 -4.66
C GLU A 142 11.68 -12.80 -4.11
N ASN A 143 10.81 -13.39 -3.30
CA ASN A 143 10.99 -14.74 -2.74
C ASN A 143 10.38 -15.83 -3.63
N ILE A 144 9.72 -15.46 -4.74
CA ILE A 144 9.05 -16.40 -5.65
C ILE A 144 9.76 -16.40 -7.00
N ILE A 145 10.26 -17.57 -7.39
CA ILE A 145 10.80 -17.80 -8.73
C ILE A 145 9.70 -18.42 -9.59
N LEU A 146 9.22 -17.67 -10.58
CA LEU A 146 8.26 -18.17 -11.57
C LEU A 146 8.96 -19.12 -12.57
N LYS A 147 8.32 -20.25 -12.85
CA LYS A 147 8.78 -21.27 -13.80
C LYS A 147 7.78 -21.38 -14.96
N ASP A 148 7.63 -22.58 -15.52
CA ASP A 148 6.82 -22.87 -16.70
C ASP A 148 5.32 -22.59 -16.45
N MET A 149 4.63 -22.17 -17.51
CA MET A 149 3.17 -22.04 -17.53
C MET A 149 2.54 -23.44 -17.47
N LEU A 150 1.57 -23.61 -16.57
CA LEU A 150 0.80 -24.83 -16.38
C LEU A 150 -0.58 -24.76 -17.04
N GLY A 151 -1.14 -23.55 -17.19
CA GLY A 151 -2.42 -23.33 -17.86
C GLY A 151 -2.91 -21.89 -17.73
N GLU A 152 -4.12 -21.62 -18.20
CA GLU A 152 -4.79 -20.31 -18.13
C GLU A 152 -6.26 -20.51 -17.74
N GLY A 153 -6.80 -19.57 -16.97
CA GLY A 153 -8.20 -19.57 -16.54
C GLY A 153 -8.80 -18.16 -16.54
N GLN A 154 -10.01 -18.03 -16.00
CA GLN A 154 -10.78 -16.77 -16.01
C GLN A 154 -10.05 -15.57 -15.39
N PHE A 155 -9.11 -15.81 -14.48
CA PHE A 155 -8.39 -14.78 -13.73
C PHE A 155 -6.92 -14.63 -14.15
N GLY A 156 -6.45 -15.41 -15.13
CA GLY A 156 -5.09 -15.30 -15.67
C GLY A 156 -4.38 -16.65 -15.83
N GLU A 157 -3.06 -16.56 -16.03
CA GLU A 157 -2.19 -17.72 -16.18
C GLU A 157 -1.84 -18.36 -14.82
N VAL A 158 -1.65 -19.67 -14.84
CA VAL A 158 -1.13 -20.46 -13.74
C VAL A 158 0.28 -20.91 -14.12
N ARG A 159 1.26 -20.67 -13.26
CA ARG A 159 2.65 -21.06 -13.48
C ARG A 159 3.17 -21.90 -12.32
N ALA A 160 4.11 -22.79 -12.59
CA ALA A 160 4.87 -23.44 -11.54
C ALA A 160 5.75 -22.40 -10.82
N GLY A 161 5.96 -22.59 -9.52
CA GLY A 161 6.78 -21.69 -8.69
C GLY A 161 7.77 -22.45 -7.83
N LYS A 162 8.82 -21.76 -7.37
CA LYS A 162 9.73 -22.25 -6.33
C LYS A 162 10.07 -21.09 -5.39
N ASN A 163 10.03 -21.34 -4.08
CA ASN A 163 10.54 -20.39 -3.10
C ASN A 163 12.07 -20.33 -3.19
N ASN A 164 12.61 -19.12 -3.11
CA ASN A 164 14.06 -18.91 -3.03
C ASN A 164 14.64 -19.48 -1.72
#